data_AF-A0A2V9KUB6-F1
#
_entry.id   AF-A0A2V9KUB6-F1
#
_cell.length_a   1.000
_cell.length_b   1.000
_cell.length_c   1.000
_cell.angle_alpha   90.00
_cell.angle_beta   90.00
_cell.angle_gamma   90.00
#
_symmetry.space_group_name_H-M   'P 1'
#
loop_
_entity.id
_entity.type
_entity.pdbx_description
1 polymer ?
#
loop_
_entity_poly.entity_id
_entity_poly.type
_entity_poly.pdbx_seq_one_letter_code
_entity_poly.pdbx_strand_id
1 'polypeptide(L)'
;RTLSSGQVTFFSRSRGKLWTKGETSGHRLRVRELRVDCDQDALLIQVELKGPGCCHLGYKSCFFRKITSSGEETILRREFDPAKIYGDADEESTA
;
A
#
# COMPACT_ATOMS: atom_id res chain seq x y z
N ARG A 1 -15.98 -1.08 -7.40
CA ARG A 1 -15.76 -0.56 -6.02
C ARG A 1 -14.79 0.65 -6.00
N THR A 2 -13.57 0.57 -6.55
CA THR A 2 -12.60 1.68 -6.53
C THR A 2 -13.12 2.98 -7.14
N LEU A 3 -13.69 2.95 -8.35
CA LEU A 3 -14.24 4.15 -9.00
C LEU A 3 -15.42 4.75 -8.21
N SER A 4 -16.32 3.91 -7.70
CA SER A 4 -17.52 4.35 -6.98
C SER A 4 -17.22 4.94 -5.60
N SER A 5 -16.17 4.46 -4.89
CA SER A 5 -15.81 4.97 -3.56
C SER A 5 -14.74 6.07 -3.58
N GLY A 6 -14.01 6.22 -4.69
CA GLY A 6 -12.83 7.08 -4.77
C GLY A 6 -11.64 6.59 -3.91
N GLN A 7 -11.69 5.35 -3.41
CA GLN A 7 -10.66 4.73 -2.56
C GLN A 7 -10.13 3.46 -3.21
N VAL A 8 -8.81 3.27 -3.21
CA VAL A 8 -8.20 2.06 -3.78
C VAL A 8 -8.69 0.82 -3.03
N THR A 9 -9.35 -0.06 -3.77
CA THR A 9 -9.85 -1.34 -3.29
C THR A 9 -9.24 -2.46 -4.11
N PHE A 10 -8.55 -3.36 -3.42
CA PHE A 10 -7.95 -4.55 -4.01
C PHE A 10 -8.88 -5.75 -3.81
N PHE A 11 -8.59 -6.84 -4.52
CA PHE A 11 -9.08 -8.17 -4.18
C PHE A 11 -7.94 -8.94 -3.50
N SER A 12 -8.09 -9.24 -2.21
CA SER A 12 -7.13 -10.07 -1.48
C SER A 12 -7.32 -11.52 -1.89
N ARG A 13 -6.32 -12.09 -2.56
CA ARG A 13 -6.36 -13.48 -3.04
C ARG A 13 -6.35 -14.49 -1.88
N SER A 14 -5.57 -14.21 -0.83
CA SER A 14 -5.49 -15.05 0.37
C SER A 14 -6.81 -15.08 1.13
N ARG A 15 -7.51 -13.93 1.23
CA ARG A 15 -8.78 -13.81 1.95
C ARG A 15 -10.01 -14.03 1.07
N GLY A 16 -9.84 -14.19 -0.24
CA GLY A 16 -10.92 -14.36 -1.21
C GLY A 16 -11.96 -13.23 -1.22
N LYS A 17 -11.59 -11.99 -0.85
CA LYS A 17 -12.54 -10.88 -0.68
C LYS A 17 -11.98 -9.52 -1.10
N LEU A 18 -12.88 -8.58 -1.39
CA LEU A 18 -12.52 -7.18 -1.60
C LEU A 18 -12.02 -6.55 -0.30
N TRP A 19 -10.92 -5.81 -0.39
CA TRP A 19 -10.30 -5.11 0.73
C TRP A 19 -9.88 -3.71 0.30
N THR A 20 -10.40 -2.69 0.99
CA THR A 20 -10.00 -1.31 0.71
C THR A 20 -8.75 -0.97 1.49
N LYS A 21 -7.72 -0.44 0.82
CA LYS A 21 -6.44 -0.11 1.47
C LYS A 21 -6.67 0.83 2.65
N GLY A 22 -6.11 0.47 3.80
CA GLY A 22 -6.24 1.23 5.03
C GLY A 22 -7.58 1.09 5.73
N GLU A 23 -8.39 0.04 5.45
CA GLU A 23 -9.61 -0.26 6.22
C GLU A 23 -9.36 -0.34 7.72
N THR A 24 -8.24 -0.94 8.13
CA THR A 24 -7.85 -1.07 9.54
C THR A 24 -7.00 0.10 10.02
N SER A 25 -5.94 0.47 9.29
CA SER A 25 -4.98 1.49 9.77
C SER A 25 -5.41 2.94 9.56
N GLY A 26 -6.47 3.19 8.79
CA GLY A 26 -6.81 4.54 8.34
C GLY A 26 -5.86 5.09 7.27
N HIS A 27 -4.79 4.37 6.91
CA HIS A 27 -3.83 4.80 5.88
C HIS A 27 -4.40 4.54 4.48
N ARG A 28 -5.35 5.38 4.06
CA ARG A 28 -6.13 5.26 2.82
C ARG A 28 -5.38 5.77 1.59
N LEU A 29 -5.76 5.27 0.42
CA LEU A 29 -5.30 5.77 -0.87
C LEU A 29 -6.49 6.36 -1.63
N ARG A 30 -6.60 7.69 -1.65
CA ARG A 30 -7.64 8.39 -2.41
C ARG A 30 -7.22 8.45 -3.87
N VAL A 31 -8.07 7.95 -4.75
CA VAL A 31 -7.84 7.95 -6.20
C VAL A 31 -7.80 9.37 -6.75
N ARG A 32 -6.81 9.66 -7.59
CA ARG A 32 -6.68 10.92 -8.36
C ARG A 32 -6.81 10.69 -9.85
N GLU A 33 -6.18 9.63 -10.37
CA GLU A 33 -6.22 9.26 -11.78
C GLU A 33 -6.09 7.75 -11.91
N LEU A 34 -6.72 7.15 -12.93
CA LEU A 34 -6.44 5.79 -13.38
C LEU A 34 -6.00 5.83 -14.83
N ARG A 35 -4.92 5.12 -15.14
CA ARG A 35 -4.46 4.84 -16.49
C ARG A 35 -4.44 3.34 -16.72
N VAL A 36 -4.59 2.95 -17.97
CA VAL A 36 -4.47 1.58 -18.46
C VAL A 36 -3.24 1.48 -19.36
N ASP A 37 -2.59 0.33 -19.38
CA ASP A 37 -1.49 0.06 -20.32
C ASP A 37 -2.00 -0.26 -21.74
N CYS A 38 -1.08 -0.64 -22.63
CA CYS A 38 -1.37 -0.74 -24.06
C CYS A 38 -2.21 -1.95 -24.45
N ASP A 39 -2.07 -3.07 -23.75
CA ASP A 39 -2.79 -4.33 -23.93
C ASP A 39 -3.92 -4.54 -22.90
N GLN A 40 -4.10 -3.58 -21.98
CA GLN A 40 -5.24 -3.48 -21.08
C GLN A 40 -5.32 -4.56 -20.02
N ASP A 41 -4.17 -5.05 -19.55
CA ASP A 41 -4.09 -6.02 -18.46
C ASP A 41 -3.54 -5.45 -17.14
N ALA A 42 -3.00 -4.21 -17.16
CA ALA A 42 -2.57 -3.50 -15.97
C ALA A 42 -3.15 -2.09 -15.86
N LEU A 43 -3.28 -1.63 -14.60
CA LEU A 43 -3.71 -0.29 -14.26
C LEU A 43 -2.62 0.44 -13.47
N LEU A 44 -2.34 1.68 -13.86
CA LEU A 44 -1.59 2.63 -13.04
C LEU A 44 -2.58 3.57 -12.34
N ILE A 45 -2.64 3.48 -11.01
CA ILE A 45 -3.52 4.32 -10.19
C ILE A 45 -2.68 5.39 -9.50
N GLN A 46 -2.88 6.65 -9.87
CA GLN A 46 -2.31 7.77 -9.13
C GLN A 46 -3.21 8.09 -7.93
N VAL A 47 -2.57 8.25 -6.76
CA VAL A 47 -3.29 8.36 -5.49
C VAL A 47 -2.71 9.46 -4.61
N GLU A 48 -3.57 10.03 -3.79
CA GLU A 48 -3.17 10.76 -2.60
C GLU A 48 -3.17 9.79 -1.41
N LEU A 49 -1.99 9.62 -0.79
CA LEU A 49 -1.85 8.87 0.45
C LEU A 49 -2.41 9.70 1.62
N LYS A 50 -3.39 9.14 2.33
CA LYS A 50 -3.87 9.66 3.61
C LYS A 50 -3.18 8.86 4.72
N GLY A 51 -2.50 9.56 5.63
CA GLY A 51 -1.72 8.95 6.72
C GLY A 51 -0.20 8.97 6.47
N PRO A 52 0.60 8.58 7.47
CA PRO A 52 2.06 8.72 7.46
C PRO A 52 2.77 7.76 6.49
N GLY A 53 2.18 6.61 6.14
CA GLY A 53 2.82 5.69 5.19
C GLY A 53 1.91 4.63 4.59
N CYS A 54 2.30 4.11 3.42
CA CYS A 54 1.56 3.07 2.71
C CYS A 54 1.93 1.66 3.19
N CYS A 55 3.20 1.44 3.50
CA CYS A 55 3.76 0.14 3.85
C CYS A 55 3.44 -0.22 5.32
N HIS A 56 3.08 -1.47 5.57
CA HIS A 56 2.80 -1.97 6.91
C HIS A 56 4.03 -1.94 7.83
N LEU A 57 5.26 -1.95 7.29
CA LEU A 57 6.50 -1.87 8.07
C LEU A 57 6.83 -0.44 8.56
N GLY A 58 6.00 0.55 8.25
CA GLY A 58 6.17 1.93 8.73
C GLY A 58 6.68 2.92 7.67
N TYR A 59 6.90 2.47 6.43
CA TYR A 59 7.47 3.31 5.38
C TYR A 59 6.42 3.94 4.47
N LYS A 60 6.79 5.06 3.83
CA LYS A 60 5.93 5.73 2.85
C LYS A 60 5.58 4.84 1.65
N SER A 61 6.52 4.01 1.20
CA SER A 61 6.37 3.05 0.10
C SER A 61 6.86 1.67 0.52
N CYS A 62 6.31 0.60 -0.06
CA CYS A 62 6.87 -0.74 0.10
C CYS A 62 8.26 -0.86 -0.56
N PHE A 63 8.57 -0.01 -1.53
CA PHE A 63 9.88 0.10 -2.18
C PHE A 63 10.81 1.03 -1.39
N PHE A 64 11.01 0.72 -0.10
CA PHE A 64 11.89 1.48 0.79
C PHE A 64 13.35 1.00 0.77
N ARG A 65 13.64 -0.04 -0.03
CA ARG A 65 14.97 -0.62 -0.18
C ARG A 65 15.40 -0.57 -1.64
N LYS A 66 16.70 -0.38 -1.85
CA LYS A 66 17.36 -0.38 -3.16
C LYS A 66 18.47 -1.42 -3.16
N ILE A 67 18.61 -2.11 -4.29
CA ILE A 67 19.75 -3.00 -4.54
C ILE A 67 20.87 -2.18 -5.18
N THR A 68 22.07 -2.29 -4.62
CA THR A 68 23.31 -1.67 -5.10
C THR A 68 24.35 -2.77 -5.39
N SER A 69 25.48 -2.38 -5.98
CA SER A 69 26.60 -3.30 -6.19
C SER A 69 27.23 -3.82 -4.89
N SER A 70 27.02 -3.14 -3.76
CA SER A 70 27.54 -3.53 -2.44
C SER A 70 26.50 -4.19 -1.53
N GLY A 71 25.25 -4.33 -1.98
CA GLY A 71 24.18 -5.00 -1.23
C GLY A 71 22.85 -4.25 -1.22
N GLU A 72 22.03 -4.51 -0.21
CA GLU A 72 20.73 -3.87 -0.02
C GLU A 72 20.86 -2.65 0.91
N GLU A 73 20.29 -1.51 0.49
CA GLU A 73 20.29 -0.26 1.25
C GLU A 73 18.85 0.21 1.50
N THR A 74 18.57 0.66 2.72
CA THR A 74 17.29 1.32 3.05
C THR A 74 17.34 2.78 2.63
N ILE A 75 16.48 3.16 1.68
CA ILE A 75 16.47 4.48 1.03
C ILE A 75 15.34 5.41 1.50
N LEU A 76 14.36 4.89 2.27
CA LEU A 76 13.30 5.71 2.86
C LEU A 76 13.36 5.64 4.37
N ARG A 77 13.08 6.78 5.02
CA ARG A 77 12.90 6.82 6.48
C ARG A 77 11.60 6.11 6.88
N ARG A 78 11.61 5.54 8.08
CA ARG A 78 10.40 5.00 8.71
C ARG A 78 9.56 6.17 9.21
N GLU A 79 8.32 6.29 8.74
CA GLU A 79 7.40 7.39 9.03
C GLU A 79 6.51 7.11 10.25
N PHE A 80 6.28 5.85 10.59
CA PHE A 80 5.48 5.46 11.76
C PHE A 80 5.90 4.11 12.34
N ASP A 81 5.48 3.85 13.58
CA ASP A 81 5.69 2.59 14.28
C ASP A 81 4.53 1.61 14.00
N PRO A 82 4.77 0.49 13.31
CA PRO A 82 3.74 -0.51 13.00
C PRO A 82 3.06 -1.10 14.22
N ALA A 83 3.79 -1.32 15.32
CA ALA A 83 3.22 -1.94 16.52
C ALA A 83 2.09 -1.09 17.10
N LYS A 84 2.20 0.24 17.01
CA LYS A 84 1.15 1.18 17.43
C LYS A 84 -0.08 1.19 16.53
N ILE A 85 0.04 0.76 15.28
CA ILE A 85 -1.02 0.80 14.27
C ILE A 85 -1.70 -0.56 14.08
N TYR A 86 -0.92 -1.64 14.14
CA TYR A 86 -1.37 -3.00 13.82
C TYR A 86 -1.31 -3.96 15.02
N GLY A 87 -0.70 -3.57 16.14
CA GLY A 87 -0.42 -4.46 17.27
C GLY A 87 0.75 -5.43 17.00
N ASP A 88 0.93 -6.42 17.88
CA ASP A 88 1.97 -7.47 17.76
C ASP A 88 1.67 -8.54 16.68
N ALA A 89 0.64 -8.33 15.86
CA ALA A 89 0.18 -9.28 14.85
C ALA A 89 0.95 -9.12 13.53
N ASP A 90 2.19 -9.60 13.52
CA ASP A 90 2.93 -9.93 12.31
C ASP A 90 2.43 -11.27 11.75
N GLU A 91 1.66 -11.21 10.66
CA GLU A 91 1.64 -12.15 9.51
C GLU A 91 0.35 -12.04 8.67
N GLU A 92 -0.79 -11.67 9.27
CA GLU A 92 -2.09 -11.64 8.56
C GLU A 92 -2.57 -10.25 8.14
N SER A 93 -1.98 -9.17 8.63
CA SER A 93 -2.35 -7.77 8.28
C SER A 93 -1.99 -7.40 6.83
N THR A 94 -1.18 -8.22 6.17
CA THR A 94 -0.62 -7.98 4.84
C THR A 94 -1.40 -8.69 3.72
N ALA A 95 -2.04 -7.87 2.87
CA ALA A 95 -2.68 -8.17 1.58
C ALA A 95 -4.16 -8.61 1.59
#